data_AF-A0A3Q9U3T8-F1
#
_entry.id   AF-A0A3Q9U3T8-F1
#
_cell.length_a   1.000
_cell.length_b   1.000
_cell.length_c   1.000
_cell.angle_alpha   90.00
_cell.angle_beta   90.00
_cell.angle_gamma   90.00
#
_symmetry.space_group_name_H-M   'P 1'
#
loop_
_entity.id
_entity.type
_entity.pdbx_description
1 polymer ?
#
loop_
_entity_poly.entity_id
_entity_poly.type
_entity_poly.pdbx_seq_one_letter_code
_entity_poly.pdbx_strand_id
1 'polypeptide(L)'
;MFRILLLLCAGLSLSTCDITVLQYSSISLPCIPDEAPTLADSTYTWSFTSAETQQQHILEVNDNILNLRSMNTSDSGQYKCVQEGYKGEIRVRLSRTFSIRVEVPPAFQEWQVIKVEAKNDVTLPCQVAQSFSSRDTKSPPVVWKRDKGEVLPKDTDDQEKNKTAQRVFWDTRPDEQDWAIKITEVKEEDAGMYQCVITNSSQMLLVELEVQGPPPPRCLGHTDPWEECLEKDSRSGTAILQESLKEFSTIVYSKLKGSQPKTNLIFSPVSIAAALYNLLLGARAETRTQLEQALKLPTEFSCLHFEMKKVKEVIKDTLSMTSAMFYSPEEELAEAFINQSLEFYDAKPQQLTNDSVLNVKLINEWVAVKTNSKITELIKEVDPSASFVLLNAVYFNGKWKTLFESTNKPEMFTMFSDEVKNVMTLYSTKYSLQMGYFRSLKAEVGKFPLTGKNSLYILLPPTSSERDFLLMEKNINYGNIKEMVSEMSKMPIQTAEVTLPIIKLKETTLLEDLLSNMGVSELFINPNFCGMFPGEQESFVSDIRHSAFLSLTKKGVEAAAATSISFSRSFSTFSALRPFVLMLWNDEADIPLFMGRIIDP
;
A
#
# COMPACT_ATOMS: atom_id res chain seq x y z
N MET A 1 7.47 -26.06 -32.71
CA MET A 1 7.63 -27.21 -31.79
C MET A 1 6.38 -28.10 -31.91
N PHE A 2 6.27 -28.91 -32.98
CA PHE A 2 5.17 -29.89 -33.11
C PHE A 2 5.76 -31.22 -33.58
N ARG A 3 6.27 -31.97 -32.60
CA ARG A 3 6.53 -33.41 -32.72
C ARG A 3 5.33 -34.14 -32.13
N ILE A 4 4.69 -34.93 -32.98
CA ILE A 4 4.07 -36.24 -32.70
C ILE A 4 3.09 -36.27 -31.51
N LEU A 5 1.81 -36.10 -31.83
CA LEU A 5 0.70 -36.58 -30.99
C LEU A 5 0.61 -38.11 -31.17
N LEU A 6 1.27 -38.87 -30.29
CA LEU A 6 1.11 -40.32 -30.17
C LEU A 6 0.29 -40.56 -28.91
N LEU A 7 -1.02 -40.79 -29.02
CA LEU A 7 -1.85 -41.21 -27.90
C LEU A 7 -2.88 -42.29 -28.32
N LEU A 8 -2.65 -43.49 -27.75
CA LEU A 8 -3.61 -44.48 -27.26
C LEU A 8 -4.59 -45.14 -28.24
N CYS A 9 -4.21 -46.32 -28.76
CA CYS A 9 -5.14 -47.41 -29.04
C CYS A 9 -4.53 -48.69 -28.43
N ALA A 10 -4.57 -48.82 -27.10
CA ALA A 10 -4.23 -50.04 -26.34
C ALA A 10 -5.51 -50.53 -25.63
N GLY A 11 -5.97 -51.74 -25.96
CA GLY A 11 -7.17 -52.35 -25.37
C GLY A 11 -7.93 -53.24 -26.35
N LEU A 12 -8.10 -54.51 -25.96
CA LEU A 12 -8.56 -55.64 -26.77
C LEU A 12 -9.91 -55.48 -27.50
N SER A 13 -9.95 -56.04 -28.72
CA SER A 13 -11.10 -56.51 -29.50
C SER A 13 -12.28 -55.57 -29.68
N LEU A 14 -12.17 -54.65 -30.65
CA LEU A 14 -13.14 -54.46 -31.74
C LEU A 14 -12.58 -53.40 -32.71
N SER A 15 -12.83 -53.66 -33.98
CA SER A 15 -12.29 -53.04 -35.17
C SER A 15 -12.79 -51.61 -35.40
N THR A 16 -11.97 -50.60 -35.13
CA THR A 16 -11.82 -49.29 -35.82
C THR A 16 -11.11 -48.30 -34.87
N CYS A 17 -10.03 -47.64 -35.30
CA CYS A 17 -9.40 -46.56 -34.52
C CYS A 17 -9.71 -45.22 -35.23
N ASP A 18 -10.40 -44.31 -34.55
CA ASP A 18 -10.84 -43.04 -35.12
C ASP A 18 -9.76 -41.97 -34.92
N ILE A 19 -9.37 -41.28 -35.99
CA ILE A 19 -8.30 -40.30 -35.99
C ILE A 19 -8.77 -39.02 -36.68
N THR A 20 -8.68 -37.90 -35.98
CA THR A 20 -8.92 -36.58 -36.56
C THR A 20 -7.58 -35.93 -36.91
N VAL A 21 -7.43 -35.48 -38.15
CA VAL A 21 -6.23 -34.79 -38.63
C VAL A 21 -6.60 -33.48 -39.32
N LEU A 22 -5.70 -32.50 -39.28
CA LEU A 22 -5.91 -31.23 -39.97
C LEU A 22 -5.56 -31.35 -41.46
N GLN A 23 -6.26 -30.58 -42.31
CA GLN A 23 -5.93 -30.46 -43.73
C GLN A 23 -4.44 -30.10 -43.94
N TYR A 24 -3.80 -30.72 -44.95
CA TYR A 24 -2.37 -30.64 -45.31
C TYR A 24 -1.38 -31.28 -44.32
N SER A 25 -1.86 -31.88 -43.23
CA SER A 25 -0.99 -32.66 -42.35
C SER A 25 -0.57 -33.99 -42.98
N SER A 26 0.37 -34.67 -42.34
CA SER A 26 0.84 -36.00 -42.74
C SER A 26 0.71 -36.97 -41.56
N ILE A 27 0.31 -38.20 -41.83
CA ILE A 27 0.11 -39.24 -40.82
C ILE A 27 0.61 -40.60 -41.31
N SER A 28 1.13 -41.40 -40.38
CA SER A 28 1.61 -42.76 -40.63
C SER A 28 0.76 -43.76 -39.84
N LEU A 29 0.21 -44.76 -40.52
CA LEU A 29 -0.68 -45.76 -39.95
C LEU A 29 0.01 -47.14 -39.91
N PRO A 30 0.34 -47.68 -38.73
CA PRO A 30 0.87 -49.04 -38.61
C PRO A 30 -0.26 -50.07 -38.71
N CYS A 31 -0.12 -51.07 -39.58
CA CYS A 31 -1.15 -52.06 -39.87
C CYS A 31 -1.58 -52.84 -38.61
N ILE A 32 -0.61 -53.29 -37.81
CA ILE A 32 -0.83 -54.19 -36.68
C ILE A 32 -0.13 -53.66 -35.43
N PRO A 33 -0.78 -53.69 -34.25
CA PRO A 33 -0.19 -53.24 -32.99
C PRO A 33 1.01 -54.12 -32.57
N ASP A 34 1.98 -53.52 -31.88
CA ASP A 34 3.24 -54.17 -31.47
C ASP A 34 3.07 -55.45 -30.62
N GLU A 35 1.88 -55.65 -30.03
CA GLU A 35 1.52 -56.80 -29.18
C GLU A 35 0.96 -58.01 -29.95
N ALA A 36 0.83 -57.92 -31.28
CA ALA A 36 0.28 -58.99 -32.11
C ALA A 36 1.29 -60.13 -32.39
N PRO A 37 0.81 -61.37 -32.62
CA PRO A 37 1.69 -62.49 -32.93
C PRO A 37 2.41 -62.30 -34.27
N THR A 38 3.74 -62.45 -34.28
CA THR A 38 4.55 -62.43 -35.50
C THR A 38 4.22 -63.62 -36.40
N LEU A 39 3.87 -63.35 -37.66
CA LEU A 39 3.55 -64.35 -38.68
C LEU A 39 4.73 -64.53 -39.64
N ALA A 40 5.02 -65.77 -40.04
CA ALA A 40 5.97 -66.08 -41.12
C ALA A 40 5.31 -65.87 -42.49
N ASP A 41 6.10 -65.46 -43.49
CA ASP A 41 5.66 -65.16 -44.87
C ASP A 41 4.48 -64.18 -44.95
N SER A 42 4.51 -63.13 -44.13
CA SER A 42 3.40 -62.18 -44.03
C SER A 42 3.29 -61.26 -45.24
N THR A 43 2.09 -61.16 -45.82
CA THR A 43 1.74 -60.17 -46.84
C THR A 43 0.77 -59.14 -46.27
N TYR A 44 0.90 -57.88 -46.69
CA TYR A 44 0.07 -56.76 -46.25
C TYR A 44 -0.74 -56.22 -47.42
N THR A 45 -2.02 -55.93 -47.19
CA THR A 45 -2.89 -55.29 -48.17
C THR A 45 -3.66 -54.16 -47.53
N TRP A 46 -3.60 -52.98 -48.15
CA TRP A 46 -4.33 -51.80 -47.70
C TRP A 46 -5.49 -51.47 -48.64
N SER A 47 -6.62 -51.08 -48.08
CA SER A 47 -7.76 -50.55 -48.84
C SER A 47 -8.30 -49.29 -48.19
N PHE A 48 -8.75 -48.35 -49.01
CA PHE A 48 -9.39 -47.11 -48.60
C PHE A 48 -10.83 -47.07 -49.08
N THR A 49 -11.76 -46.75 -48.18
CA THR A 49 -13.16 -46.48 -48.49
C THR A 49 -13.47 -45.02 -48.19
N SER A 50 -13.78 -44.23 -49.22
CA SER A 50 -14.09 -42.80 -49.04
C SER A 50 -15.34 -42.61 -48.20
N ALA A 51 -15.30 -41.66 -47.25
CA ALA A 51 -16.50 -41.29 -46.49
C ALA A 51 -17.57 -40.64 -47.38
N GLU A 52 -17.17 -39.89 -48.41
CA GLU A 52 -18.07 -39.15 -49.30
C GLU A 52 -18.72 -40.06 -50.35
N THR A 53 -17.92 -40.85 -51.07
CA THR A 53 -18.43 -41.64 -52.21
C THR A 53 -18.75 -43.08 -51.84
N GLN A 54 -18.33 -43.56 -50.66
CA GLN A 54 -18.41 -44.95 -50.23
C GLN A 54 -17.72 -45.95 -51.19
N GLN A 55 -16.91 -45.46 -52.14
CA GLN A 55 -16.15 -46.31 -53.05
C GLN A 55 -14.90 -46.83 -52.36
N GLN A 56 -14.64 -48.12 -52.54
CA GLN A 56 -13.47 -48.81 -51.99
C GLN A 56 -12.40 -49.03 -53.06
N HIS A 57 -11.18 -48.62 -52.77
CA HIS A 57 -10.00 -48.81 -53.62
C HIS A 57 -8.90 -49.56 -52.86
N ILE A 58 -8.19 -50.45 -53.54
CA ILE A 58 -6.98 -51.08 -52.99
C ILE A 58 -5.80 -50.13 -53.22
N LEU A 59 -5.05 -49.84 -52.16
CA LEU A 59 -3.88 -48.99 -52.23
C LEU A 59 -2.67 -49.82 -52.68
N GLU A 60 -1.85 -49.30 -53.59
CA GLU A 60 -0.62 -49.96 -54.07
C GLU A 60 0.52 -49.86 -53.04
N VAL A 61 0.26 -50.30 -51.81
CA VAL A 61 1.21 -50.31 -50.69
C VAL A 61 1.15 -51.69 -50.04
N ASN A 62 2.24 -52.45 -50.16
CA ASN A 62 2.36 -53.80 -49.58
C ASN A 62 3.25 -53.82 -48.33
N ASP A 63 3.36 -52.68 -47.65
CA ASP A 63 4.20 -52.48 -46.47
C ASP A 63 3.35 -52.46 -45.18
N ASN A 64 3.99 -52.72 -44.04
CA ASN A 64 3.34 -52.74 -42.73
C ASN A 64 2.89 -51.34 -42.27
N ILE A 65 3.41 -50.26 -42.87
CA ILE A 65 3.07 -48.88 -42.52
C ILE A 65 2.57 -48.13 -43.76
N LEU A 66 1.38 -47.53 -43.65
CA LEU A 66 0.84 -46.63 -44.68
C LEU A 66 1.16 -45.17 -44.31
N ASN A 67 1.87 -44.46 -45.19
CA ASN A 67 2.20 -43.04 -45.00
C ASN A 67 1.31 -42.17 -45.89
N LEU A 68 0.43 -41.39 -45.28
CA LEU A 68 -0.41 -40.41 -45.96
C LEU A 68 0.18 -39.01 -45.76
N ARG A 69 0.37 -38.28 -46.85
CA ARG A 69 0.98 -36.93 -46.84
C ARG A 69 0.04 -35.94 -47.50
N SER A 70 0.02 -34.72 -46.99
CA SER A 70 -0.79 -33.63 -47.54
C SER A 70 -2.28 -33.98 -47.61
N MET A 71 -2.83 -34.41 -46.46
CA MET A 71 -4.22 -34.87 -46.34
C MET A 71 -5.23 -33.81 -46.80
N ASN A 72 -6.19 -34.21 -47.62
CA ASN A 72 -7.30 -33.36 -48.07
C ASN A 72 -8.65 -33.85 -47.52
N THR A 73 -9.71 -33.04 -47.59
CA THR A 73 -11.04 -33.42 -47.08
C THR A 73 -11.59 -34.68 -47.74
N SER A 74 -11.26 -34.89 -49.03
CA SER A 74 -11.59 -36.09 -49.82
C SER A 74 -10.94 -37.37 -49.31
N ASP A 75 -9.84 -37.26 -48.56
CA ASP A 75 -9.12 -38.39 -47.97
C ASP A 75 -9.75 -38.84 -46.65
N SER A 76 -10.84 -38.18 -46.23
CA SER A 76 -11.66 -38.65 -45.10
C SER A 76 -12.36 -39.95 -45.48
N GLY A 77 -12.24 -40.97 -44.63
CA GLY A 77 -12.74 -42.31 -44.94
C GLY A 77 -12.14 -43.38 -44.05
N GLN A 78 -12.37 -44.64 -44.42
CA GLN A 78 -11.88 -45.79 -43.68
C GLN A 78 -10.71 -46.44 -44.40
N TYR A 79 -9.56 -46.52 -43.72
CA TYR A 79 -8.37 -47.22 -44.18
C TYR A 79 -8.27 -48.56 -43.48
N LYS A 80 -8.41 -49.66 -44.22
CA LYS A 80 -8.33 -51.01 -43.69
C LYS A 80 -7.06 -51.69 -44.16
N CYS A 81 -6.26 -52.15 -43.21
CA CYS A 81 -5.14 -53.04 -43.46
C CYS A 81 -5.52 -54.49 -43.14
N VAL A 82 -4.98 -55.41 -43.93
CA VAL A 82 -5.06 -56.85 -43.72
C VAL A 82 -3.65 -57.44 -43.82
N GLN A 83 -3.23 -58.18 -42.79
CA GLN A 83 -2.04 -59.03 -42.84
C GLN A 83 -2.47 -60.49 -42.96
N GLU A 84 -1.88 -61.22 -43.89
CA GLU A 84 -2.03 -62.68 -44.01
C GLU A 84 -0.67 -63.34 -43.86
N GLY A 85 -0.57 -64.39 -43.06
CA GLY A 85 0.67 -65.15 -42.89
C GLY A 85 0.45 -66.45 -42.13
N TYR A 86 1.52 -67.11 -41.71
CA TYR A 86 1.47 -68.41 -41.03
C TYR A 86 2.00 -68.34 -39.60
N LYS A 87 1.29 -68.99 -38.66
CA LYS A 87 1.76 -69.22 -37.28
C LYS A 87 1.88 -70.73 -37.07
N GLY A 88 3.08 -71.27 -37.29
CA GLY A 88 3.26 -72.72 -37.48
C GLY A 88 2.65 -73.14 -38.82
N GLU A 89 1.84 -74.21 -38.84
CA GLU A 89 1.14 -74.66 -40.06
C GLU A 89 -0.22 -73.97 -40.30
N ILE A 90 -0.67 -73.12 -39.35
CA ILE A 90 -1.98 -72.49 -39.41
C ILE A 90 -1.87 -71.13 -40.11
N ARG A 91 -2.65 -70.93 -41.17
CA ARG A 91 -2.79 -69.64 -41.84
C ARG A 91 -3.66 -68.71 -40.99
N VAL A 92 -3.11 -67.55 -40.63
CA VAL A 92 -3.75 -66.55 -39.79
C VAL A 92 -3.93 -65.26 -40.60
N ARG A 93 -5.10 -64.64 -40.46
CA ARG A 93 -5.44 -63.36 -41.10
C ARG A 93 -5.84 -62.35 -40.03
N LEU A 94 -5.09 -61.26 -39.95
CA LEU A 94 -5.34 -60.15 -39.03
C LEU A 94 -5.77 -58.93 -39.85
N SER A 95 -6.70 -58.13 -39.34
CA SER A 95 -7.09 -56.88 -40.01
C SER A 95 -7.38 -55.77 -39.03
N ARG A 96 -7.04 -54.54 -39.42
CA ARG A 96 -7.28 -53.33 -38.64
C ARG A 96 -7.85 -52.24 -39.54
N THR A 97 -8.81 -51.48 -39.02
CA THR A 97 -9.42 -50.34 -39.74
C THR A 97 -9.15 -49.06 -38.98
N PHE A 98 -8.87 -47.98 -39.70
CA PHE A 98 -8.72 -46.62 -39.19
C PHE A 98 -9.80 -45.74 -39.82
N SER A 99 -10.62 -45.05 -39.04
CA SER A 99 -11.54 -44.03 -39.58
C SER A 99 -10.87 -42.68 -39.46
N ILE A 100 -10.53 -42.05 -40.59
CA ILE A 100 -9.87 -40.76 -40.60
C ILE A 100 -10.87 -39.68 -40.97
N ARG A 101 -10.92 -38.63 -40.14
CA ARG A 101 -11.65 -37.40 -40.41
C ARG A 101 -10.66 -36.26 -40.61
N VAL A 102 -10.68 -35.64 -41.79
CA VAL A 102 -9.85 -34.47 -42.08
C VAL A 102 -10.66 -33.22 -41.80
N GLU A 103 -10.24 -32.43 -40.81
CA GLU A 103 -10.88 -31.18 -40.43
C GLU A 103 -10.14 -29.97 -41.01
N VAL A 104 -10.91 -28.97 -41.46
CA VAL A 104 -10.39 -27.68 -41.87
C VAL A 104 -10.23 -26.81 -40.61
N PRO A 105 -9.04 -26.28 -40.31
CA PRO A 105 -8.88 -25.37 -39.17
C PRO A 105 -9.84 -24.18 -39.29
N PRO A 106 -10.51 -23.74 -38.21
CA PRO A 106 -11.33 -22.53 -38.26
C PRO A 106 -10.46 -21.32 -38.63
N ALA A 107 -10.97 -20.44 -39.48
CA ALA A 107 -10.34 -19.16 -39.75
C ALA A 107 -10.33 -18.35 -38.45
N PHE A 108 -9.15 -17.93 -37.99
CA PHE A 108 -8.95 -17.15 -36.76
C PHE A 108 -9.96 -15.99 -36.64
N GLN A 109 -10.74 -15.98 -35.57
CA GLN A 109 -11.60 -14.88 -35.11
C GLN A 109 -11.08 -14.43 -33.73
N GLU A 110 -9.95 -13.73 -33.69
CA GLU A 110 -9.60 -12.91 -32.52
C GLU A 110 -9.72 -11.46 -32.96
N TRP A 111 -10.60 -10.71 -32.32
CA TRP A 111 -10.69 -9.25 -32.46
C TRP A 111 -9.92 -8.64 -31.30
N GLN A 112 -9.03 -7.68 -31.58
CA GLN A 112 -8.19 -7.05 -30.58
C GLN A 112 -8.64 -5.62 -30.33
N VAL A 113 -8.78 -5.22 -29.07
CA VAL A 113 -9.07 -3.83 -28.69
C VAL A 113 -7.78 -3.15 -28.25
N ILE A 114 -7.44 -2.03 -28.87
CA ILE A 114 -6.28 -1.19 -28.53
C ILE A 114 -6.79 0.16 -28.06
N LYS A 115 -6.41 0.55 -26.84
CA LYS A 115 -6.78 1.84 -26.24
C LYS A 115 -5.58 2.78 -26.27
N VAL A 116 -5.77 4.01 -26.73
CA VAL A 116 -4.72 5.03 -26.76
C VAL A 116 -5.29 6.39 -26.36
N GLU A 117 -4.51 7.18 -25.62
CA GLU A 117 -4.85 8.57 -25.31
C GLU A 117 -4.60 9.47 -26.52
N ALA A 118 -5.46 10.47 -26.74
CA ALA A 118 -5.27 11.45 -27.80
C ALA A 118 -3.89 12.14 -27.70
N LYS A 119 -3.27 12.40 -28.86
CA LYS A 119 -1.90 12.91 -29.09
C LYS A 119 -0.76 11.91 -28.90
N ASN A 120 -1.00 10.72 -28.33
CA ASN A 120 0.01 9.67 -28.29
C ASN A 120 0.08 8.92 -29.64
N ASP A 121 1.20 8.25 -29.88
CA ASP A 121 1.37 7.34 -31.01
C ASP A 121 0.81 5.95 -30.67
N VAL A 122 0.16 5.28 -31.63
CA VAL A 122 -0.28 3.89 -31.48
C VAL A 122 0.21 3.04 -32.64
N THR A 123 0.53 1.77 -32.37
CA THR A 123 0.86 0.77 -33.39
C THR A 123 -0.19 -0.32 -33.38
N LEU A 124 -0.84 -0.54 -34.52
CA LEU A 124 -1.82 -1.61 -34.70
C LEU A 124 -1.09 -2.81 -35.32
N PRO A 125 -0.92 -3.92 -34.57
CA PRO A 125 -0.17 -5.07 -35.05
C PRO A 125 -0.97 -5.84 -36.10
N CYS A 126 -0.27 -6.45 -37.05
CA CYS A 126 -0.84 -7.49 -37.88
C CYS A 126 0.13 -8.67 -37.94
N GLN A 127 -0.07 -9.62 -37.03
CA GLN A 127 0.71 -10.86 -36.97
C GLN A 127 -0.04 -11.96 -37.72
N VAL A 128 0.62 -12.57 -38.70
CA VAL A 128 0.03 -13.65 -39.51
C VAL A 128 0.62 -14.98 -39.07
N ALA A 129 -0.23 -16.00 -38.90
CA ALA A 129 0.20 -17.32 -38.43
C ALA A 129 1.13 -18.07 -39.41
N GLN A 130 1.25 -17.60 -40.66
CA GLN A 130 2.11 -18.19 -41.69
C GLN A 130 3.44 -17.44 -41.79
N SER A 131 4.55 -18.16 -41.65
CA SER A 131 5.88 -17.65 -41.98
C SER A 131 6.01 -17.55 -43.50
N PHE A 132 5.84 -16.36 -44.08
CA PHE A 132 6.12 -16.14 -45.50
C PHE A 132 7.64 -16.23 -45.72
N SER A 133 8.09 -17.28 -46.42
CA SER A 133 9.51 -17.43 -46.74
C SER A 133 9.97 -16.32 -47.69
N SER A 134 11.08 -15.68 -47.32
CA SER A 134 11.64 -14.43 -47.84
C SER A 134 12.07 -14.37 -49.33
N ARG A 135 11.48 -15.15 -50.24
CA ARG A 135 11.87 -15.14 -51.67
C ARG A 135 10.75 -14.88 -52.68
N ASP A 136 9.49 -14.91 -52.28
CA ASP A 136 8.38 -14.61 -53.18
C ASP A 136 7.57 -13.43 -52.67
N THR A 137 7.89 -12.25 -53.20
CA THR A 137 7.00 -11.15 -53.64
C THR A 137 7.66 -9.78 -53.42
N LYS A 138 7.67 -8.96 -54.47
CA LYS A 138 8.12 -7.55 -54.44
C LYS A 138 7.13 -6.62 -53.71
N SER A 139 6.10 -7.14 -53.04
CA SER A 139 5.11 -6.37 -52.30
C SER A 139 4.51 -7.24 -51.19
N PRO A 140 4.31 -6.73 -49.96
CA PRO A 140 3.78 -7.51 -48.85
C PRO A 140 2.35 -7.97 -49.16
N PRO A 141 1.95 -9.16 -48.72
CA PRO A 141 0.63 -9.72 -49.01
C PRO A 141 -0.47 -9.10 -48.15
N VAL A 142 -0.25 -7.95 -47.49
CA VAL A 142 -1.15 -7.41 -46.47
C VAL A 142 -1.77 -6.08 -46.92
N VAL A 143 -3.05 -5.90 -46.66
CA VAL A 143 -3.83 -4.69 -46.94
C VAL A 143 -4.60 -4.28 -45.68
N TRP A 144 -4.37 -3.06 -45.20
CA TRP A 144 -5.18 -2.47 -44.12
C TRP A 144 -6.39 -1.71 -44.67
N LYS A 145 -7.55 -1.92 -44.05
CA LYS A 145 -8.80 -1.21 -44.36
C LYS A 145 -9.39 -0.59 -43.10
N ARG A 146 -10.02 0.57 -43.25
CA ARG A 146 -10.84 1.19 -42.20
C ARG A 146 -12.32 0.94 -42.45
N ASP A 147 -13.15 0.97 -41.40
CA ASP A 147 -14.62 0.73 -41.24
C ASP A 147 -15.61 0.98 -42.42
N LYS A 148 -15.18 1.54 -43.56
CA LYS A 148 -15.95 1.74 -44.80
C LYS A 148 -15.33 1.10 -46.05
N GLY A 149 -14.30 0.27 -45.91
CA GLY A 149 -13.59 -0.35 -47.02
C GLY A 149 -12.53 0.55 -47.68
N GLU A 150 -12.24 1.71 -47.07
CA GLU A 150 -11.14 2.57 -47.50
C GLU A 150 -9.81 1.89 -47.22
N VAL A 151 -9.03 1.67 -48.27
CA VAL A 151 -7.68 1.07 -48.18
C VAL A 151 -6.72 2.15 -47.73
N LEU A 152 -5.99 1.90 -46.63
CA LEU A 152 -4.97 2.82 -46.16
C LEU A 152 -3.78 2.81 -47.13
N PRO A 153 -3.30 4.00 -47.59
CA PRO A 153 -2.20 4.08 -48.54
C PRO A 153 -0.93 3.45 -47.96
N LYS A 154 -0.15 2.81 -48.85
CA LYS A 154 1.13 2.20 -48.52
C LYS A 154 2.24 3.22 -48.75
N ASP A 155 3.18 3.32 -47.81
CA ASP A 155 4.40 4.09 -48.02
C ASP A 155 5.21 3.46 -49.18
N THR A 156 5.34 4.18 -50.28
CA THR A 156 6.25 3.84 -51.39
C THR A 156 7.49 4.71 -51.30
N ASP A 157 8.67 4.16 -51.66
CA ASP A 157 9.96 4.88 -51.68
C ASP A 157 9.89 6.22 -52.46
N ASP A 158 8.94 6.37 -53.38
CA ASP A 158 8.75 7.58 -54.18
C ASP A 158 7.94 8.72 -53.49
N GLN A 159 7.39 8.50 -52.28
CA GLN A 159 6.56 9.49 -51.58
C GLN A 159 7.29 10.35 -50.53
N GLU A 160 8.62 10.28 -50.43
CA GLU A 160 9.42 11.12 -49.51
C GLU A 160 9.29 12.65 -49.71
N LYS A 161 8.64 13.11 -50.79
CA LYS A 161 8.60 14.55 -51.16
C LYS A 161 7.37 15.35 -50.70
N ASN A 162 6.36 14.76 -50.06
CA ASN A 162 5.15 15.50 -49.61
C ASN A 162 4.79 15.23 -48.13
N LYS A 163 5.74 15.47 -47.21
CA LYS A 163 5.56 15.33 -45.75
C LYS A 163 4.82 16.52 -45.10
N THR A 164 3.53 16.70 -45.35
CA THR A 164 2.74 17.66 -44.54
C THR A 164 1.34 17.23 -44.12
N ALA A 165 0.88 15.99 -44.38
CA ALA A 165 -0.45 15.58 -43.90
C ALA A 165 -0.64 14.08 -43.61
N GLN A 166 0.39 13.24 -43.70
CA GLN A 166 0.24 11.80 -43.48
C GLN A 166 0.62 11.44 -42.04
N ARG A 167 -0.37 10.98 -41.26
CA ARG A 167 -0.22 10.57 -39.84
C ARG A 167 -0.21 9.05 -39.64
N VAL A 168 -0.43 8.28 -40.71
CA VAL A 168 -0.48 6.81 -40.69
C VAL A 168 0.66 6.29 -41.54
N PHE A 169 1.51 5.45 -40.94
CA PHE A 169 2.72 4.90 -41.53
C PHE A 169 2.74 3.39 -41.43
N TRP A 170 3.38 2.71 -42.39
CA TRP A 170 3.67 1.29 -42.25
C TRP A 170 4.94 1.12 -41.42
N ASP A 171 4.89 0.38 -40.31
CA ASP A 171 6.11 0.10 -39.53
C ASP A 171 6.94 -0.91 -40.33
N THR A 172 8.08 -0.45 -40.87
CA THR A 172 8.97 -1.23 -41.73
C THR A 172 10.22 -1.68 -40.99
N ARG A 173 10.16 -1.79 -39.65
CA ARG A 173 11.28 -2.30 -38.87
C ARG A 173 11.76 -3.66 -39.41
N PRO A 174 12.99 -3.75 -39.95
CA PRO A 174 13.46 -4.93 -40.70
C PRO A 174 13.52 -6.22 -39.87
N ASP A 175 13.57 -6.08 -38.54
CA ASP A 175 13.98 -7.13 -37.63
C ASP A 175 12.80 -7.97 -37.10
N GLU A 176 11.55 -7.50 -37.24
CA GLU A 176 10.36 -8.14 -36.64
C GLU A 176 9.29 -8.59 -37.65
N GLN A 177 9.34 -8.18 -38.92
CA GLN A 177 8.38 -8.62 -39.97
C GLN A 177 6.89 -8.45 -39.64
N ASP A 178 6.55 -7.55 -38.71
CA ASP A 178 5.17 -7.26 -38.35
C ASP A 178 4.58 -6.25 -39.35
N TRP A 179 3.56 -6.63 -40.13
CA TRP A 179 2.88 -5.75 -41.10
C TRP A 179 1.98 -4.70 -40.42
N ALA A 180 2.49 -4.08 -39.36
CA ALA A 180 1.79 -3.15 -38.49
C ALA A 180 1.66 -1.76 -39.12
N ILE A 181 0.64 -1.02 -38.70
CA ILE A 181 0.51 0.41 -39.00
C ILE A 181 0.71 1.23 -37.74
N LYS A 182 1.47 2.32 -37.85
CA LYS A 182 1.68 3.30 -36.79
C LYS A 182 0.86 4.56 -37.09
N ILE A 183 0.02 4.98 -36.16
CA ILE A 183 -0.71 6.25 -36.21
C ILE A 183 -0.04 7.21 -35.22
N THR A 184 0.46 8.34 -35.72
CA THR A 184 1.10 9.37 -34.90
C THR A 184 0.14 10.48 -34.53
N GLU A 185 0.27 11.04 -33.33
CA GLU A 185 -0.64 12.08 -32.81
C GLU A 185 -2.12 11.68 -32.99
N VAL A 186 -2.53 10.60 -32.34
CA VAL A 186 -3.87 10.05 -32.47
C VAL A 186 -4.94 11.07 -32.07
N LYS A 187 -6.01 11.15 -32.83
CA LYS A 187 -7.15 12.04 -32.58
C LYS A 187 -8.41 11.22 -32.33
N GLU A 188 -9.42 11.81 -31.70
CA GLU A 188 -10.73 11.14 -31.51
C GLU A 188 -11.33 10.64 -32.84
N GLU A 189 -11.07 11.37 -33.95
CA GLU A 189 -11.49 10.98 -35.30
C GLU A 189 -10.79 9.72 -35.84
N ASP A 190 -9.74 9.21 -35.19
CA ASP A 190 -9.03 7.99 -35.60
C ASP A 190 -9.62 6.72 -34.97
N ALA A 191 -10.52 6.85 -33.99
CA ALA A 191 -11.22 5.73 -33.38
C ALA A 191 -12.05 4.92 -34.41
N GLY A 192 -12.26 3.64 -34.13
CA GLY A 192 -13.09 2.73 -34.92
C GLY A 192 -12.38 1.45 -35.35
N MET A 193 -12.99 0.70 -36.27
CA MET A 193 -12.50 -0.62 -36.67
C MET A 193 -11.48 -0.53 -37.81
N TYR A 194 -10.39 -1.28 -37.63
CA TYR A 194 -9.35 -1.53 -38.61
C TYR A 194 -9.30 -3.02 -38.96
N GLN A 195 -9.11 -3.31 -40.24
CA GLN A 195 -9.07 -4.67 -40.76
C GLN A 195 -7.74 -4.89 -41.45
N CYS A 196 -6.96 -5.86 -40.97
CA CYS A 196 -5.80 -6.36 -41.68
C CYS A 196 -6.21 -7.56 -42.53
N VAL A 197 -6.08 -7.46 -43.85
CA VAL A 197 -6.48 -8.48 -44.82
C VAL A 197 -5.26 -9.02 -45.54
N ILE A 198 -5.06 -10.34 -45.51
CA ILE A 198 -3.96 -10.99 -46.22
C ILE A 198 -4.45 -11.41 -47.61
N THR A 199 -3.91 -10.79 -48.66
CA THR A 199 -4.10 -11.16 -50.06
C THR A 199 -3.79 -12.64 -50.29
N ASN A 200 -4.63 -13.33 -51.06
CA ASN A 200 -4.60 -14.78 -51.31
C ASN A 200 -4.93 -15.69 -50.11
N SER A 201 -5.48 -15.15 -49.02
CA SER A 201 -6.08 -15.97 -47.96
C SER A 201 -7.45 -15.42 -47.55
N SER A 202 -8.29 -16.27 -46.97
CA SER A 202 -9.55 -15.86 -46.32
C SER A 202 -9.33 -15.37 -44.88
N GLN A 203 -8.09 -15.15 -44.45
CA GLN A 203 -7.75 -14.71 -43.11
C GLN A 203 -7.80 -13.17 -43.00
N MET A 204 -8.44 -12.69 -41.93
CA MET A 204 -8.59 -11.28 -41.61
C MET A 204 -8.42 -11.09 -40.10
N LEU A 205 -7.65 -10.08 -39.69
CA LEU A 205 -7.56 -9.62 -38.30
C LEU A 205 -8.37 -8.33 -38.14
N LEU A 206 -9.16 -8.25 -37.08
CA LEU A 206 -9.94 -7.06 -36.71
C LEU A 206 -9.30 -6.41 -35.49
N VAL A 207 -9.03 -5.11 -35.60
CA VAL A 207 -8.49 -4.28 -34.51
C VAL A 207 -9.43 -3.11 -34.26
N GLU A 208 -9.99 -3.01 -33.07
CA GLU A 208 -10.76 -1.85 -32.62
C GLU A 208 -9.82 -0.85 -31.94
N LEU A 209 -9.76 0.37 -32.47
CA LEU A 209 -9.02 1.46 -31.84
C LEU A 209 -9.99 2.34 -31.03
N GLU A 210 -9.83 2.33 -29.71
CA GLU A 210 -10.50 3.25 -28.80
C GLU A 210 -9.56 4.42 -28.49
N VAL A 211 -10.00 5.64 -28.79
CA VAL A 211 -9.26 6.86 -28.45
C VAL A 211 -9.86 7.49 -27.20
N GLN A 212 -9.08 7.55 -26.12
CA GLN A 212 -9.48 8.19 -24.88
C GLN A 212 -9.09 9.67 -24.95
N GLY A 213 -10.01 10.55 -24.55
CA GLY A 213 -9.70 11.96 -24.32
C GLY A 213 -8.60 12.11 -23.24
N PRO A 214 -7.95 13.27 -23.14
CA PRO A 214 -6.96 13.50 -22.08
C PRO A 214 -7.61 13.22 -20.72
N PRO A 215 -6.89 12.58 -19.77
CA PRO A 215 -7.43 12.37 -18.44
C PRO A 215 -7.84 13.70 -17.83
N PRO A 216 -8.90 13.74 -17.00
CA PRO A 216 -9.27 14.96 -16.30
C PRO A 216 -8.07 15.44 -15.47
N PRO A 217 -7.89 16.77 -15.31
CA PRO A 217 -6.85 17.33 -14.46
C PRO A 217 -6.88 16.68 -13.07
N ARG A 218 -5.70 16.39 -12.51
CA ARG A 218 -5.55 15.65 -11.24
C ARG A 218 -6.42 16.26 -10.13
N CYS A 219 -6.52 17.58 -10.12
CA CYS A 219 -7.20 18.35 -9.08
C CYS A 219 -8.62 18.81 -9.44
N LEU A 220 -9.20 18.31 -10.53
CA LEU A 220 -10.56 18.68 -10.94
C LEU A 220 -11.58 18.37 -9.83
N GLY A 221 -12.22 19.40 -9.28
CA GLY A 221 -13.22 19.27 -8.20
C GLY A 221 -12.64 18.99 -6.81
N HIS A 222 -11.32 19.13 -6.63
CA HIS A 222 -10.63 18.85 -5.37
C HIS A 222 -9.84 20.04 -4.80
N THR A 223 -9.99 21.23 -5.38
CA THR A 223 -9.27 22.45 -4.97
C THR A 223 -10.01 23.30 -3.95
N ASP A 224 -11.27 22.99 -3.64
CA ASP A 224 -12.07 23.77 -2.70
C ASP A 224 -11.44 23.78 -1.31
N PRO A 225 -11.54 24.90 -0.55
CA PRO A 225 -11.02 24.97 0.82
C PRO A 225 -11.74 24.01 1.77
N TRP A 226 -11.17 23.76 2.95
CA TRP A 226 -11.86 22.99 3.98
C TRP A 226 -13.19 23.63 4.36
N GLU A 227 -14.22 22.81 4.59
CA GLU A 227 -15.59 23.28 4.80
C GLU A 227 -15.73 24.12 6.07
N GLU A 228 -16.65 25.10 6.06
CA GLU A 228 -16.91 25.89 7.26
C GLU A 228 -17.60 25.07 8.36
N CYS A 229 -17.18 25.30 9.61
CA CYS A 229 -17.87 24.76 10.78
C CYS A 229 -19.20 25.50 11.00
N LEU A 230 -20.31 24.81 10.71
CA LEU A 230 -21.67 25.32 10.89
C LEU A 230 -22.11 25.34 12.37
N GLU A 231 -21.56 24.45 13.20
CA GLU A 231 -21.95 24.25 14.60
C GLU A 231 -20.86 24.65 15.62
N LYS A 232 -20.43 25.93 15.59
CA LYS A 232 -19.30 26.40 16.42
C LYS A 232 -19.51 26.28 17.94
N ASP A 233 -20.74 26.28 18.43
CA ASP A 233 -21.05 26.23 19.87
C ASP A 233 -21.54 24.85 20.36
N SER A 234 -21.44 23.83 19.51
CA SER A 234 -21.95 22.50 19.84
C SER A 234 -21.04 21.78 20.83
N ARG A 235 -21.60 21.40 22.00
CA ARG A 235 -20.87 20.59 23.00
C ARG A 235 -20.47 19.21 22.47
N SER A 236 -21.10 18.74 21.40
CA SER A 236 -20.75 17.46 20.77
C SER A 236 -19.40 17.50 20.08
N GLY A 237 -19.03 18.62 19.43
CA GLY A 237 -17.78 18.74 18.68
C GLY A 237 -16.53 18.57 19.55
N THR A 238 -16.48 19.27 20.69
CA THR A 238 -15.37 19.13 21.64
C THR A 238 -15.28 17.70 22.19
N ALA A 239 -16.43 17.10 22.53
CA ALA A 239 -16.46 15.73 23.05
C ALA A 239 -15.99 14.70 22.02
N ILE A 240 -16.40 14.85 20.75
CA ILE A 240 -15.94 14.02 19.63
C ILE A 240 -14.41 14.10 19.53
N LEU A 241 -13.85 15.32 19.46
CA LEU A 241 -12.41 15.50 19.33
C LEU A 241 -11.64 14.91 20.52
N GLN A 242 -12.16 15.09 21.75
CA GLN A 242 -11.56 14.49 22.96
C GLN A 242 -11.54 12.96 22.88
N GLU A 243 -12.64 12.33 22.45
CA GLU A 243 -12.70 10.87 22.29
C GLU A 243 -11.75 10.39 21.20
N SER A 244 -11.74 11.05 20.03
CA SER A 244 -10.80 10.76 18.93
C SER A 244 -9.34 10.84 19.38
N LEU A 245 -8.95 11.92 20.07
CA LEU A 245 -7.59 12.09 20.59
C LEU A 245 -7.20 11.01 21.59
N LYS A 246 -8.10 10.63 22.52
CA LYS A 246 -7.84 9.56 23.49
C LYS A 246 -7.66 8.21 22.80
N GLU A 247 -8.52 7.88 21.85
CA GLU A 247 -8.41 6.63 21.10
C GLU A 247 -7.13 6.59 20.26
N PHE A 248 -6.89 7.64 19.46
CA PHE A 248 -5.67 7.83 18.68
C PHE A 248 -4.41 7.66 19.53
N SER A 249 -4.37 8.25 20.73
CA SER A 249 -3.23 8.13 21.66
C SER A 249 -2.91 6.69 22.02
N THR A 250 -3.92 5.87 22.30
CA THR A 250 -3.71 4.46 22.65
C THR A 250 -3.27 3.61 21.46
N ILE A 251 -3.72 3.96 20.25
CA ILE A 251 -3.30 3.30 19.01
C ILE A 251 -1.84 3.64 18.68
N VAL A 252 -1.46 4.92 18.74
CA VAL A 252 -0.07 5.34 18.53
C VAL A 252 0.84 4.68 19.55
N TYR A 253 0.46 4.65 20.84
CA TYR A 253 1.22 3.94 21.86
C TYR A 253 1.41 2.46 21.50
N SER A 254 0.33 1.79 21.07
CA SER A 254 0.34 0.37 20.71
C SER A 254 1.24 0.06 19.51
N LYS A 255 1.29 0.95 18.52
CA LYS A 255 2.12 0.81 17.33
C LYS A 255 3.59 1.07 17.65
N LEU A 256 3.91 2.18 18.33
CA LEU A 256 5.27 2.54 18.69
C LEU A 256 5.94 1.52 19.62
N LYS A 257 5.21 0.98 20.59
CA LYS A 257 5.76 -0.07 21.47
C LYS A 257 6.11 -1.36 20.73
N GLY A 258 5.41 -1.67 19.63
CA GLY A 258 5.66 -2.84 18.79
C GLY A 258 6.97 -2.72 18.02
N SER A 259 7.28 -1.51 17.53
CA SER A 259 8.52 -1.24 16.79
C SER A 259 9.76 -1.16 17.69
N GLN A 260 9.59 -0.77 18.96
CA GLN A 260 10.71 -0.52 19.89
C GLN A 260 10.54 -1.21 21.25
N PRO A 261 10.42 -2.55 21.33
CA PRO A 261 9.86 -3.27 22.47
C PRO A 261 10.61 -3.14 23.81
N LYS A 262 11.91 -2.79 23.78
CA LYS A 262 12.78 -2.79 24.98
C LYS A 262 13.42 -1.43 25.29
N THR A 263 12.99 -0.36 24.63
CA THR A 263 13.54 0.98 24.85
C THR A 263 12.52 1.91 25.49
N ASN A 264 13.04 2.99 26.08
CA ASN A 264 12.21 4.11 26.49
C ASN A 264 11.42 4.63 25.30
N LEU A 265 10.25 5.17 25.59
CA LEU A 265 9.37 5.78 24.61
C LEU A 265 8.81 7.05 25.21
N ILE A 266 8.77 8.13 24.43
CA ILE A 266 7.99 9.31 24.76
C ILE A 266 7.49 9.95 23.47
N PHE A 267 6.21 10.31 23.45
CA PHE A 267 5.62 11.07 22.34
C PHE A 267 4.45 11.90 22.85
N SER A 268 4.04 12.90 22.07
CA SER A 268 2.84 13.70 22.34
C SER A 268 1.76 13.39 21.31
N PRO A 269 0.71 12.64 21.67
CA PRO A 269 -0.35 12.30 20.74
C PRO A 269 -1.10 13.55 20.24
N VAL A 270 -1.41 14.50 21.12
CA VAL A 270 -2.08 15.75 20.75
C VAL A 270 -1.26 16.56 19.74
N SER A 271 0.07 16.59 19.89
CA SER A 271 0.96 17.32 18.97
C SER A 271 1.06 16.65 17.60
N ILE A 272 1.18 15.32 17.57
CA ILE A 272 1.15 14.54 16.32
C ILE A 272 -0.20 14.73 15.62
N ALA A 273 -1.30 14.57 16.35
CA ALA A 273 -2.64 14.75 15.82
C ALA A 273 -2.83 16.17 15.26
N ALA A 274 -2.40 17.21 15.97
CA ALA A 274 -2.48 18.59 15.49
C ALA A 274 -1.72 18.81 14.16
N ALA A 275 -0.53 18.21 14.01
CA ALA A 275 0.24 18.28 12.77
C ALA A 275 -0.49 17.58 11.60
N LEU A 276 -1.09 16.42 11.86
CA LEU A 276 -1.85 15.67 10.86
C LEU A 276 -3.21 16.31 10.54
N TYR A 277 -3.86 16.95 11.51
CA TYR A 277 -5.04 17.76 11.26
C TYR A 277 -4.71 18.97 10.38
N ASN A 278 -3.55 19.60 10.57
CA ASN A 278 -3.12 20.66 9.65
C ASN A 278 -2.89 20.11 8.22
N LEU A 279 -2.31 18.91 8.09
CA LEU A 279 -2.16 18.25 6.78
C LEU A 279 -3.52 17.91 6.15
N LEU A 280 -4.49 17.50 6.97
CA LEU A 280 -5.83 17.13 6.54
C LEU A 280 -6.60 18.28 5.87
N LEU A 281 -6.30 19.55 6.20
CA LEU A 281 -6.86 20.72 5.49
C LEU A 281 -6.66 20.63 3.97
N GLY A 282 -5.51 20.09 3.54
CA GLY A 282 -5.11 19.97 2.15
C GLY A 282 -5.46 18.63 1.48
N ALA A 283 -5.81 17.61 2.27
CA ALA A 283 -6.05 16.26 1.78
C ALA A 283 -7.48 16.09 1.22
N ARG A 284 -7.61 15.34 0.12
CA ARG A 284 -8.90 15.09 -0.54
C ARG A 284 -9.07 13.60 -0.84
N ALA A 285 -10.29 13.21 -1.23
CA ALA A 285 -10.64 11.85 -1.63
C ALA A 285 -10.12 10.78 -0.64
N GLU A 286 -9.48 9.73 -1.14
CA GLU A 286 -9.00 8.60 -0.34
C GLU A 286 -7.95 9.02 0.70
N THR A 287 -7.07 9.97 0.37
CA THR A 287 -6.09 10.50 1.32
C THR A 287 -6.76 11.15 2.53
N ARG A 288 -7.87 11.91 2.34
CA ARG A 288 -8.68 12.46 3.44
C ARG A 288 -9.27 11.34 4.29
N THR A 289 -9.89 10.35 3.64
CA THR A 289 -10.54 9.21 4.30
C THR A 289 -9.55 8.42 5.17
N GLN A 290 -8.37 8.09 4.66
CA GLN A 290 -7.33 7.36 5.41
C GLN A 290 -6.84 8.17 6.62
N LEU A 291 -6.62 9.48 6.45
CA LEU A 291 -6.24 10.36 7.55
C LEU A 291 -7.33 10.42 8.63
N GLU A 292 -8.59 10.65 8.26
CA GLU A 292 -9.72 10.70 9.20
C GLU A 292 -9.84 9.38 9.99
N GLN A 293 -9.74 8.23 9.32
CA GLN A 293 -9.80 6.90 9.95
C GLN A 293 -8.63 6.63 10.90
N ALA A 294 -7.41 7.01 10.51
CA ALA A 294 -6.22 6.84 11.33
C ALA A 294 -6.26 7.73 12.57
N LEU A 295 -6.78 8.95 12.43
CA LEU A 295 -6.97 9.93 13.50
C LEU A 295 -8.23 9.69 14.36
N LYS A 296 -9.01 8.66 14.05
CA LYS A 296 -10.26 8.29 14.74
C LYS A 296 -11.31 9.40 14.73
N LEU A 297 -11.37 10.12 13.62
CA LEU A 297 -12.38 11.15 13.38
C LEU A 297 -13.63 10.52 12.75
N PRO A 298 -14.83 11.05 13.05
CA PRO A 298 -16.00 10.80 12.22
C PRO A 298 -15.78 11.33 10.81
N THR A 299 -16.38 10.67 9.83
CA THR A 299 -16.39 11.13 8.44
C THR A 299 -16.98 12.54 8.34
N GLU A 300 -16.36 13.42 7.55
CA GLU A 300 -16.85 14.78 7.27
C GLU A 300 -17.01 15.66 8.53
N PHE A 301 -16.15 15.49 9.54
CA PHE A 301 -16.18 16.34 10.74
C PHE A 301 -15.65 17.76 10.46
N SER A 302 -16.46 18.60 9.82
CA SER A 302 -16.10 19.96 9.36
C SER A 302 -15.59 20.88 10.48
N CYS A 303 -16.08 20.70 11.71
CA CYS A 303 -15.68 21.49 12.87
C CYS A 303 -14.32 21.12 13.50
N LEU A 304 -13.62 20.11 12.96
CA LEU A 304 -12.34 19.62 13.47
C LEU A 304 -11.33 20.72 13.81
N HIS A 305 -10.99 21.57 12.84
CA HIS A 305 -9.91 22.55 13.00
C HIS A 305 -10.27 23.64 14.00
N PHE A 306 -11.55 24.02 14.04
CA PHE A 306 -12.07 24.98 15.01
C PHE A 306 -12.03 24.42 16.45
N GLU A 307 -12.45 23.17 16.64
CA GLU A 307 -12.37 22.51 17.94
C GLU A 307 -10.92 22.28 18.39
N MET A 308 -10.03 21.93 17.46
CA MET A 308 -8.60 21.80 17.76
C MET A 308 -7.97 23.13 18.16
N LYS A 309 -8.38 24.24 17.53
CA LYS A 309 -7.96 25.59 17.93
C LYS A 309 -8.38 25.91 19.38
N LYS A 310 -9.61 25.56 19.77
CA LYS A 310 -10.06 25.71 21.17
C LYS A 310 -9.21 24.89 22.14
N VAL A 311 -8.93 23.62 21.80
CA VAL A 311 -8.08 22.74 22.62
C VAL A 311 -6.67 23.33 22.77
N LYS A 312 -6.08 23.83 21.67
CA LYS A 312 -4.77 24.50 21.68
C LYS A 312 -4.77 25.70 22.62
N GLU A 313 -5.81 26.53 22.59
CA GLU A 313 -5.94 27.69 23.49
C GLU A 313 -6.02 27.29 24.96
N VAL A 314 -6.73 26.20 25.29
CA VAL A 314 -6.81 25.69 26.67
C VAL A 314 -5.44 25.23 27.20
N ILE A 315 -4.62 24.63 26.34
CA ILE A 315 -3.33 24.03 26.76
C ILE A 315 -2.11 24.92 26.52
N LYS A 316 -2.26 26.10 25.89
CA LYS A 316 -1.15 26.98 25.45
C LYS A 316 -0.15 27.36 26.54
N ASP A 317 -0.62 27.58 27.76
CA ASP A 317 0.23 28.03 28.89
C ASP A 317 1.01 26.87 29.51
N THR A 318 0.66 25.64 29.15
CA THR A 318 1.20 24.41 29.75
C THR A 318 2.08 23.65 28.78
N LEU A 319 1.67 23.56 27.52
CA LEU A 319 2.29 22.75 26.49
C LEU A 319 2.71 23.63 25.33
N SER A 320 4.00 23.62 25.01
CA SER A 320 4.51 24.24 23.80
C SER A 320 4.62 23.17 22.72
N MET A 321 3.68 23.18 21.79
CA MET A 321 3.71 22.35 20.59
C MET A 321 3.80 23.24 19.35
N THR A 322 4.55 22.79 18.36
CA THR A 322 4.65 23.47 17.07
C THR A 322 4.76 22.45 15.95
N SER A 323 4.19 22.78 14.81
CA SER A 323 4.42 22.08 13.56
C SER A 323 4.83 23.09 12.49
N ALA A 324 5.66 22.63 11.56
CA ALA A 324 5.99 23.36 10.35
C ALA A 324 5.92 22.42 9.15
N MET A 325 5.45 22.99 8.06
CA MET A 325 5.42 22.38 6.75
C MET A 325 6.45 23.07 5.89
N PHE A 326 7.31 22.29 5.26
CA PHE A 326 8.29 22.77 4.31
C PHE A 326 7.98 22.17 2.95
N TYR A 327 8.06 22.95 1.88
CA TYR A 327 7.67 22.52 0.55
C TYR A 327 8.66 22.96 -0.52
N SER A 328 8.65 22.28 -1.66
CA SER A 328 9.59 22.50 -2.76
C SER A 328 9.46 23.91 -3.36
N PRO A 329 10.57 24.52 -3.81
CA PRO A 329 10.55 25.76 -4.59
C PRO A 329 9.70 25.71 -5.86
N GLU A 330 9.50 24.52 -6.42
CA GLU A 330 8.79 24.30 -7.69
C GLU A 330 7.27 24.23 -7.52
N GLU A 331 6.79 24.12 -6.28
CA GLU A 331 5.37 23.99 -5.95
C GLU A 331 4.76 25.33 -5.51
N GLU A 332 3.49 25.52 -5.86
CA GLU A 332 2.69 26.68 -5.44
C GLU A 332 1.54 26.22 -4.54
N LEU A 333 1.45 26.84 -3.37
CA LEU A 333 0.41 26.54 -2.38
C LEU A 333 -0.87 27.32 -2.65
N ALA A 334 -2.02 26.68 -2.43
CA ALA A 334 -3.31 27.36 -2.43
C ALA A 334 -3.39 28.43 -1.32
N GLU A 335 -3.79 29.65 -1.66
CA GLU A 335 -3.91 30.75 -0.70
C GLU A 335 -4.88 30.41 0.44
N ALA A 336 -5.98 29.72 0.13
CA ALA A 336 -6.95 29.29 1.12
C ALA A 336 -6.35 28.32 2.15
N PHE A 337 -5.49 27.40 1.72
CA PHE A 337 -4.77 26.50 2.62
C PHE A 337 -3.83 27.27 3.55
N ILE A 338 -3.05 28.22 3.02
CA ILE A 338 -2.15 29.06 3.83
C ILE A 338 -2.95 29.81 4.91
N ASN A 339 -4.07 30.42 4.52
CA ASN A 339 -4.92 31.19 5.43
C ASN A 339 -5.54 30.30 6.52
N GLN A 340 -6.07 29.13 6.18
CA GLN A 340 -6.65 28.19 7.15
C GLN A 340 -5.58 27.58 8.07
N SER A 341 -4.40 27.25 7.54
CA SER A 341 -3.27 26.74 8.33
C SER A 341 -2.80 27.78 9.35
N LEU A 342 -2.71 29.04 8.94
CA LEU A 342 -2.38 30.15 9.83
C LEU A 342 -3.48 30.37 10.87
N GLU A 343 -4.75 30.39 10.46
CA GLU A 343 -5.88 30.65 11.34
C GLU A 343 -6.05 29.60 12.45
N PHE A 344 -5.96 28.31 12.10
CA PHE A 344 -6.27 27.23 13.04
C PHE A 344 -5.04 26.71 13.78
N TYR A 345 -3.85 26.81 13.18
CA TYR A 345 -2.64 26.17 13.70
C TYR A 345 -1.50 27.14 14.02
N ASP A 346 -1.63 28.43 13.72
CA ASP A 346 -0.53 29.42 13.75
C ASP A 346 0.68 28.92 12.94
N ALA A 347 0.41 28.15 11.88
CA ALA A 347 1.40 27.52 11.04
C ALA A 347 1.35 28.16 9.65
N LYS A 348 2.46 28.76 9.24
CA LYS A 348 2.65 29.21 7.86
C LYS A 348 3.66 28.25 7.20
N PRO A 349 3.27 27.51 6.15
CA PRO A 349 4.22 26.71 5.38
C PRO A 349 5.39 27.56 4.89
N GLN A 350 6.59 26.97 4.84
CA GLN A 350 7.81 27.65 4.44
C GLN A 350 8.42 26.97 3.23
N GLN A 351 8.76 27.75 2.21
CA GLN A 351 9.42 27.21 1.03
C GLN A 351 10.85 26.80 1.40
N LEU A 352 11.28 25.64 0.92
CA LEU A 352 12.66 25.19 1.00
C LEU A 352 13.53 26.02 0.03
N THR A 353 14.84 25.82 0.14
CA THR A 353 15.82 26.33 -0.84
C THR A 353 16.36 25.18 -1.68
N ASN A 354 17.06 25.50 -2.77
CA ASN A 354 17.77 24.49 -3.57
C ASN A 354 19.03 23.92 -2.90
N ASP A 355 19.38 24.39 -1.69
CA ASP A 355 20.55 23.94 -0.93
C ASP A 355 20.11 23.15 0.31
N SER A 356 20.35 21.84 0.29
CA SER A 356 20.02 20.92 1.38
C SER A 356 20.68 21.32 2.72
N VAL A 357 21.91 21.85 2.70
CA VAL A 357 22.62 22.24 3.93
C VAL A 357 21.96 23.48 4.55
N LEU A 358 21.55 24.44 3.73
CA LEU A 358 20.79 25.60 4.21
C LEU A 358 19.42 25.18 4.75
N ASN A 359 18.75 24.21 4.11
CA ASN A 359 17.47 23.68 4.58
C ASN A 359 17.57 23.01 5.95
N VAL A 360 18.61 22.18 6.17
CA VAL A 360 18.88 21.58 7.48
C VAL A 360 19.07 22.64 8.56
N LYS A 361 19.86 23.69 8.27
CA LYS A 361 20.10 24.78 9.21
C LYS A 361 18.82 25.56 9.51
N LEU A 362 18.05 25.91 8.48
CA LEU A 362 16.78 26.63 8.59
C LEU A 362 15.80 25.88 9.50
N ILE A 363 15.64 24.58 9.28
CA ILE A 363 14.74 23.73 10.05
C ILE A 363 15.21 23.60 11.51
N ASN A 364 16.50 23.35 11.73
CA ASN A 364 17.04 23.20 13.08
C ASN A 364 17.06 24.52 13.88
N GLU A 365 17.24 25.66 13.21
CA GLU A 365 17.07 26.98 13.84
C GLU A 365 15.61 27.24 14.21
N TRP A 366 14.67 26.92 13.30
CA TRP A 366 13.23 27.04 13.56
C TRP A 366 12.82 26.23 14.80
N VAL A 367 13.20 24.95 14.88
CA VAL A 367 12.82 24.10 16.01
C VAL A 367 13.49 24.55 17.31
N ALA A 368 14.73 25.03 17.26
CA ALA A 368 15.43 25.56 18.42
C ALA A 368 14.74 26.80 18.99
N VAL A 369 14.30 27.73 18.13
CA VAL A 369 13.55 28.93 18.54
C VAL A 369 12.21 28.53 19.14
N LYS A 370 11.44 27.68 18.45
CA LYS A 370 10.09 27.30 18.91
C LYS A 370 10.09 26.46 20.17
N THR A 371 11.19 25.76 20.48
CA THR A 371 11.29 24.89 21.66
C THR A 371 12.15 25.47 22.78
N ASN A 372 12.46 26.78 22.75
CA ASN A 372 13.33 27.42 23.75
C ASN A 372 14.66 26.66 23.93
N SER A 373 15.24 26.24 22.81
CA SER A 373 16.49 25.46 22.71
C SER A 373 16.48 24.12 23.46
N LYS A 374 15.31 23.55 23.74
CA LYS A 374 15.21 22.18 24.29
C LYS A 374 15.39 21.11 23.22
N ILE A 375 15.03 21.44 21.98
CA ILE A 375 15.26 20.62 20.80
C ILE A 375 16.07 21.48 19.83
N THR A 376 17.36 21.19 19.68
CA THR A 376 18.29 21.97 18.85
C THR A 376 18.60 21.32 17.50
N GLU A 377 18.30 20.03 17.38
CA GLU A 377 18.54 19.23 16.18
C GLU A 377 17.38 18.24 16.06
N LEU A 378 16.58 18.40 15.01
CA LEU A 378 15.45 17.55 14.67
C LEU A 378 15.77 16.67 13.45
N ILE A 379 16.50 17.24 12.51
CA ILE A 379 16.93 16.58 11.27
C ILE A 379 18.44 16.73 11.08
N LYS A 380 19.03 15.77 10.37
CA LYS A 380 20.46 15.76 10.03
C LYS A 380 20.69 16.07 8.56
N GLU A 381 19.72 15.75 7.73
CA GLU A 381 19.74 15.88 6.29
C GLU A 381 18.31 16.13 5.80
N VAL A 382 18.19 16.75 4.64
CA VAL A 382 16.95 16.89 3.87
C VAL A 382 17.26 16.39 2.47
N ASP A 383 16.43 15.50 1.95
CA ASP A 383 16.57 15.04 0.56
C ASP A 383 16.44 16.25 -0.39
N PRO A 384 17.40 16.49 -1.31
CA PRO A 384 17.28 17.57 -2.28
C PRO A 384 16.05 17.47 -3.19
N SER A 385 15.51 16.27 -3.36
CA SER A 385 14.28 15.99 -4.12
C SER A 385 13.00 16.02 -3.25
N ALA A 386 13.11 16.44 -1.99
CA ALA A 386 11.94 16.51 -1.10
C ALA A 386 10.88 17.48 -1.65
N SER A 387 9.70 16.94 -1.96
CA SER A 387 8.52 17.72 -2.33
C SER A 387 7.94 18.41 -1.10
N PHE A 388 7.64 17.63 -0.05
CA PHE A 388 6.98 18.15 1.14
C PHE A 388 7.48 17.47 2.42
N VAL A 389 7.76 18.26 3.46
CA VAL A 389 8.29 17.79 4.75
C VAL A 389 7.44 18.35 5.90
N LEU A 390 6.92 17.46 6.75
CA LEU A 390 6.11 17.83 7.92
C LEU A 390 6.87 17.53 9.21
N LEU A 391 7.18 18.59 9.96
CA LEU A 391 7.96 18.49 11.18
C LEU A 391 7.15 18.94 12.37
N ASN A 392 7.16 18.11 13.42
CA ASN A 392 6.47 18.39 14.67
C ASN A 392 7.43 18.32 15.85
N ALA A 393 7.38 19.34 16.71
CA ALA A 393 8.19 19.40 17.90
C ALA A 393 7.35 19.88 19.09
N VAL A 394 7.57 19.24 20.23
CA VAL A 394 6.81 19.52 21.44
C VAL A 394 7.72 19.47 22.65
N TYR A 395 7.52 20.42 23.56
CA TYR A 395 8.17 20.37 24.86
C TYR A 395 7.21 20.71 25.99
N PHE A 396 7.40 20.01 27.11
CA PHE A 396 6.71 20.30 28.37
C PHE A 396 7.71 20.41 29.51
N ASN A 397 7.56 21.45 30.32
CA ASN A 397 8.36 21.69 31.52
C ASN A 397 7.44 21.86 32.73
N GLY A 398 7.10 20.74 33.36
CA GLY A 398 6.12 20.69 34.45
C GLY A 398 6.69 21.06 35.81
N LYS A 399 5.86 21.67 36.65
CA LYS A 399 6.12 21.86 38.08
C LYS A 399 5.13 21.04 38.88
N TRP A 400 5.62 20.38 39.92
CA TRP A 400 4.77 19.66 40.87
C TRP A 400 3.88 20.64 41.62
N LYS A 401 2.63 20.25 41.87
CA LYS A 401 1.74 21.03 42.73
C LYS A 401 2.12 20.91 44.21
N THR A 402 2.68 19.76 44.61
CA THR A 402 3.18 19.50 45.97
C THR A 402 4.69 19.30 45.92
N LEU A 403 5.43 19.87 46.88
CA LEU A 403 6.88 19.72 46.99
C LEU A 403 7.26 18.34 47.52
N PHE A 404 8.36 17.79 46.99
CA PHE A 404 9.02 16.62 47.57
C PHE A 404 9.97 17.05 48.68
N GLU A 405 10.07 16.23 49.74
CA GLU A 405 10.95 16.47 50.90
C GLU A 405 12.43 16.38 50.50
N SER A 406 12.76 15.42 49.63
CA SER A 406 14.11 15.26 49.07
C SER A 406 14.04 15.12 47.55
N THR A 407 15.04 15.66 46.86
CA THR A 407 15.07 15.73 45.39
C THR A 407 16.33 15.14 44.75
N ASN A 408 17.21 14.54 45.57
CA ASN A 408 18.48 13.91 45.15
C ASN A 408 18.80 12.69 46.03
N LYS A 409 17.79 11.85 46.31
CA LYS A 409 18.03 10.60 47.05
C LYS A 409 18.46 9.51 46.04
N PRO A 410 19.68 8.95 46.12
CA PRO A 410 20.09 7.85 45.26
C PRO A 410 19.32 6.58 45.66
N GLU A 411 18.71 5.92 44.69
CA GLU A 411 17.95 4.68 44.88
C GLU A 411 18.23 3.71 43.73
N MET A 412 17.92 2.44 43.97
CA MET A 412 18.14 1.35 43.04
C MET A 412 16.92 1.12 42.16
N PHE A 413 17.05 1.32 40.84
CA PHE A 413 16.03 1.01 39.84
C PHE A 413 16.30 -0.35 39.20
N THR A 414 15.33 -1.26 39.23
CA THR A 414 15.46 -2.62 38.67
C THR A 414 14.91 -2.67 37.24
N MET A 415 15.77 -2.92 36.26
CA MET A 415 15.39 -3.07 34.83
C MET A 415 14.86 -4.48 34.53
N PHE A 416 14.35 -4.72 33.31
CA PHE A 416 13.86 -6.06 32.90
C PHE A 416 14.93 -7.15 32.88
N SER A 417 16.21 -6.78 32.73
CA SER A 417 17.34 -7.71 32.77
C SER A 417 17.69 -8.16 34.20
N ASP A 418 16.92 -7.75 35.21
CA ASP A 418 17.24 -7.82 36.64
C ASP A 418 18.52 -7.05 37.03
N GLU A 419 19.13 -6.33 36.08
CA GLU A 419 20.19 -5.36 36.36
C GLU A 419 19.61 -4.17 37.12
N VAL A 420 20.41 -3.66 38.06
CA VAL A 420 20.01 -2.57 38.94
C VAL A 420 20.87 -1.35 38.68
N LYS A 421 20.23 -0.22 38.40
CA LYS A 421 20.87 1.06 38.09
C LYS A 421 20.60 2.06 39.21
N ASN A 422 21.64 2.78 39.64
CA ASN A 422 21.49 3.83 40.62
C ASN A 422 20.90 5.09 39.96
N VAL A 423 19.77 5.58 40.47
CA VAL A 423 19.06 6.75 39.94
C VAL A 423 18.81 7.78 41.02
N MET A 424 18.79 9.05 40.64
CA MET A 424 18.40 10.13 41.53
C MET A 424 16.88 10.23 41.59
N THR A 425 16.35 10.27 42.82
CA THR A 425 14.90 10.26 43.06
C THR A 425 14.39 11.50 43.78
N LEU A 426 13.09 11.75 43.56
CA LEU A 426 12.21 12.57 44.36
C LEU A 426 11.60 11.68 45.45
N TYR A 427 11.70 12.10 46.70
CA TYR A 427 11.25 11.33 47.86
C TYR A 427 10.42 12.19 48.80
N SER A 428 9.36 11.61 49.36
CA SER A 428 8.51 12.24 50.37
C SER A 428 7.84 11.19 51.22
N THR A 429 7.95 11.29 52.55
CA THR A 429 7.30 10.36 53.49
C THR A 429 5.78 10.55 53.53
N LYS A 430 5.28 11.75 53.22
CA LYS A 430 3.85 12.11 53.29
C LYS A 430 3.38 12.91 52.07
N TYR A 431 3.51 12.33 50.88
CA TYR A 431 3.04 12.97 49.66
C TYR A 431 1.53 12.83 49.49
N SER A 432 0.85 13.91 49.09
CA SER A 432 -0.59 13.89 48.78
C SER A 432 -0.84 13.58 47.31
N LEU A 433 -1.47 12.44 47.02
CA LEU A 433 -1.81 11.99 45.66
C LEU A 433 -3.11 11.18 45.65
N GLN A 434 -3.69 10.94 44.47
CA GLN A 434 -4.71 9.91 44.29
C GLN A 434 -4.00 8.65 43.77
N MET A 435 -4.31 7.48 44.32
CA MET A 435 -3.71 6.23 43.85
C MET A 435 -4.63 5.03 44.09
N GLY A 436 -4.47 3.97 43.30
CA GLY A 436 -5.26 2.76 43.43
C GLY A 436 -4.80 1.66 42.49
N TYR A 437 -5.29 0.44 42.71
CA TYR A 437 -5.03 -0.69 41.83
C TYR A 437 -6.17 -0.90 40.83
N PHE A 438 -5.84 -0.86 39.54
CA PHE A 438 -6.79 -0.98 38.44
C PHE A 438 -6.72 -2.38 37.85
N ARG A 439 -7.78 -3.18 38.09
CA ARG A 439 -7.81 -4.60 37.70
C ARG A 439 -7.84 -4.80 36.20
N SER A 440 -8.50 -3.91 35.46
CA SER A 440 -8.56 -3.91 34.00
C SER A 440 -7.18 -3.69 33.37
N LEU A 441 -6.35 -2.85 34.00
CA LEU A 441 -4.98 -2.57 33.58
C LEU A 441 -3.94 -3.54 34.16
N LYS A 442 -4.24 -4.24 35.26
CA LYS A 442 -3.25 -4.97 36.08
C LYS A 442 -2.11 -4.05 36.55
N ALA A 443 -2.47 -2.84 36.97
CA ALA A 443 -1.52 -1.80 37.34
C ALA A 443 -1.88 -1.16 38.68
N GLU A 444 -0.87 -0.83 39.47
CA GLU A 444 -0.97 0.20 40.49
C GLU A 444 -0.79 1.56 39.81
N VAL A 445 -1.73 2.48 40.00
CA VAL A 445 -1.74 3.78 39.31
C VAL A 445 -1.67 4.89 40.35
N GLY A 446 -0.70 5.79 40.18
CA GLY A 446 -0.59 7.04 40.95
C GLY A 446 -0.88 8.24 40.05
N LYS A 447 -1.79 9.11 40.48
CA LYS A 447 -2.09 10.42 39.86
C LYS A 447 -1.44 11.53 40.68
N PHE A 448 -0.46 12.19 40.07
CA PHE A 448 0.31 13.27 40.68
C PHE A 448 -0.09 14.63 40.08
N PRO A 449 -0.70 15.52 40.87
CA PRO A 449 -1.07 16.84 40.39
C PRO A 449 0.15 17.72 40.07
N LEU A 450 0.09 18.42 38.95
CA LEU A 450 1.06 19.42 38.50
C LEU A 450 0.39 20.80 38.43
N THR A 451 1.19 21.84 38.22
CA THR A 451 0.67 23.19 37.94
C THR A 451 -0.01 23.26 36.56
N GLY A 452 -0.94 24.20 36.39
CA GLY A 452 -1.62 24.43 35.11
C GLY A 452 -2.69 23.39 34.77
N LYS A 453 -3.38 22.84 35.78
CA LYS A 453 -4.43 21.80 35.60
C LYS A 453 -3.94 20.59 34.81
N ASN A 454 -2.70 20.16 35.09
CA ASN A 454 -2.14 18.95 34.52
C ASN A 454 -1.94 17.92 35.62
N SER A 455 -1.99 16.65 35.25
CA SER A 455 -1.70 15.53 36.14
C SER A 455 -0.82 14.52 35.44
N LEU A 456 0.17 14.00 36.16
CA LEU A 456 0.97 12.87 35.72
C LEU A 456 0.37 11.59 36.29
N TYR A 457 -0.02 10.67 35.41
CA TYR A 457 -0.35 9.30 35.78
C TYR A 457 0.88 8.43 35.61
N ILE A 458 1.21 7.64 36.62
CA ILE A 458 2.25 6.61 36.56
C ILE A 458 1.55 5.27 36.78
N LEU A 459 1.69 4.37 35.81
CA LEU A 459 1.15 3.01 35.85
C LEU A 459 2.32 2.06 36.12
N LEU A 460 2.25 1.36 37.26
CA LEU A 460 3.25 0.40 37.70
C LEU A 460 2.72 -1.03 37.60
N PRO A 461 3.47 -1.96 37.00
CA PRO A 461 3.14 -3.37 37.06
C PRO A 461 3.25 -3.89 38.51
N PRO A 462 2.56 -4.98 38.87
CA PRO A 462 2.58 -5.54 40.22
C PRO A 462 3.97 -6.04 40.66
N THR A 463 4.83 -6.42 39.72
CA THR A 463 6.21 -6.86 39.98
C THR A 463 7.18 -6.21 38.99
N SER A 464 8.50 -6.38 39.18
CA SER A 464 9.53 -5.94 38.23
C SER A 464 9.66 -6.82 36.98
N SER A 465 8.87 -7.90 36.88
CA SER A 465 8.93 -8.84 35.76
C SER A 465 8.51 -8.21 34.43
N GLU A 466 9.30 -8.45 33.38
CA GLU A 466 8.95 -8.10 31.99
C GLU A 466 7.56 -8.64 31.61
N ARG A 467 7.18 -9.85 32.07
CA ARG A 467 5.88 -10.45 31.80
C ARG A 467 4.72 -9.61 32.33
N ASP A 468 4.84 -9.10 33.56
CA ASP A 468 3.78 -8.31 34.18
C ASP A 468 3.69 -6.91 33.56
N PHE A 469 4.82 -6.32 33.20
CA PHE A 469 4.86 -5.06 32.44
C PHE A 469 4.20 -5.20 31.07
N LEU A 470 4.55 -6.22 30.29
CA LEU A 470 3.96 -6.45 28.98
C LEU A 470 2.46 -6.75 29.06
N LEU A 471 2.02 -7.47 30.10
CA LEU A 471 0.59 -7.70 30.35
C LEU A 471 -0.14 -6.39 30.66
N MET A 472 0.45 -5.53 31.49
CA MET A 472 -0.08 -4.20 31.78
C MET A 472 -0.17 -3.36 30.49
N GLU A 473 0.90 -3.28 29.71
CA GLU A 473 0.92 -2.54 28.45
C GLU A 473 -0.08 -3.07 27.42
N LYS A 474 -0.29 -4.39 27.35
CA LYS A 474 -1.29 -4.99 26.49
C LYS A 474 -2.70 -4.53 26.86
N ASN A 475 -2.95 -4.28 28.14
CA ASN A 475 -4.23 -3.81 28.64
C ASN A 475 -4.43 -2.29 28.51
N ILE A 476 -3.42 -1.53 28.07
CA ILE A 476 -3.58 -0.10 27.76
C ILE A 476 -4.33 0.03 26.43
N ASN A 477 -5.63 0.26 26.53
CA ASN A 477 -6.53 0.55 25.42
C ASN A 477 -7.48 1.69 25.80
N TYR A 478 -8.19 2.26 24.82
CA TYR A 478 -9.09 3.39 25.02
C TYR A 478 -10.09 3.17 26.16
N GLY A 479 -10.77 2.03 26.19
CA GLY A 479 -11.77 1.71 27.22
C GLY A 479 -11.19 1.69 28.63
N ASN A 480 -10.08 0.98 28.82
CA ASN A 480 -9.43 0.86 30.12
C ASN A 480 -8.81 2.19 30.61
N ILE A 481 -8.26 3.01 29.71
CA ILE A 481 -7.75 4.34 30.07
C ILE A 481 -8.90 5.28 30.45
N LYS A 482 -10.00 5.27 29.68
CA LYS A 482 -11.20 6.07 29.99
C LYS A 482 -11.79 5.70 31.35
N GLU A 483 -11.89 4.40 31.64
CA GLU A 483 -12.30 3.88 32.95
C GLU A 483 -11.35 4.36 34.05
N MET A 484 -10.04 4.16 33.88
CA MET A 484 -9.00 4.54 34.85
C MET A 484 -9.07 6.03 35.20
N VAL A 485 -9.13 6.92 34.20
CA VAL A 485 -9.19 8.38 34.44
C VAL A 485 -10.49 8.76 35.16
N SER A 486 -11.62 8.19 34.75
CA SER A 486 -12.94 8.44 35.36
C SER A 486 -13.00 7.99 36.82
N GLU A 487 -12.52 6.78 37.12
CA GLU A 487 -12.47 6.24 38.47
C GLU A 487 -11.47 6.98 39.35
N MET A 488 -10.26 7.25 38.85
CA MET A 488 -9.23 8.00 39.59
C MET A 488 -9.73 9.39 39.98
N SER A 489 -10.49 10.07 39.12
CA SER A 489 -11.05 11.40 39.42
C SER A 489 -12.01 11.41 40.63
N LYS A 490 -12.64 10.26 40.93
CA LYS A 490 -13.60 10.08 42.03
C LYS A 490 -12.93 9.63 43.32
N MET A 491 -11.67 9.16 43.26
CA MET A 491 -10.93 8.70 44.44
C MET A 491 -10.54 9.89 45.33
N PRO A 492 -10.61 9.78 46.66
CA PRO A 492 -10.12 10.83 47.54
C PRO A 492 -8.59 10.94 47.46
N ILE A 493 -8.07 12.16 47.68
CA ILE A 493 -6.63 12.36 47.86
C ILE A 493 -6.20 11.63 49.15
N GLN A 494 -5.12 10.88 49.06
CA GLN A 494 -4.51 10.14 50.17
C GLN A 494 -3.07 10.56 50.40
N THR A 495 -2.56 10.25 51.60
CA THR A 495 -1.15 10.48 51.96
C THR A 495 -0.38 9.17 51.84
N ALA A 496 0.74 9.18 51.11
CA ALA A 496 1.58 8.02 50.90
C ALA A 496 3.08 8.37 50.99
N GLU A 497 3.91 7.39 51.32
CA GLU A 497 5.34 7.46 51.07
C GLU A 497 5.59 7.27 49.57
N VAL A 498 6.23 8.25 48.93
CA VAL A 498 6.44 8.26 47.48
C VAL A 498 7.92 8.34 47.15
N THR A 499 8.36 7.48 46.23
CA THR A 499 9.69 7.52 45.60
C THR A 499 9.53 7.48 44.09
N LEU A 500 9.98 8.53 43.39
CA LEU A 500 9.93 8.62 41.92
C LEU A 500 11.32 8.96 41.36
N PRO A 501 11.75 8.35 40.25
CA PRO A 501 12.95 8.81 39.54
C PRO A 501 12.72 10.21 38.97
N ILE A 502 13.80 10.97 38.79
CA ILE A 502 13.72 12.26 38.09
C ILE A 502 13.42 12.00 36.61
N ILE A 503 12.26 12.43 36.15
CA ILE A 503 11.81 12.22 34.77
C ILE A 503 12.32 13.34 33.86
N LYS A 504 13.20 12.97 32.94
CA LYS A 504 13.65 13.81 31.83
C LYS A 504 13.86 12.93 30.59
N LEU A 505 12.97 13.05 29.61
CA LEU A 505 12.98 12.23 28.40
C LEU A 505 13.04 13.12 27.16
N LYS A 506 13.80 12.68 26.16
CA LYS A 506 13.88 13.30 24.83
C LYS A 506 13.96 12.19 23.79
N GLU A 507 12.98 12.12 22.90
CA GLU A 507 12.99 11.17 21.78
C GLU A 507 12.56 11.86 20.49
N THR A 508 13.07 11.33 19.37
CA THR A 508 12.66 11.72 18.02
C THR A 508 12.23 10.47 17.27
N THR A 509 11.03 10.51 16.70
CA THR A 509 10.37 9.40 16.03
C THR A 509 10.11 9.76 14.58
N LEU A 510 10.50 8.88 13.65
CA LEU A 510 10.07 8.91 12.26
C LEU A 510 8.62 8.40 12.20
N LEU A 511 7.71 9.22 11.69
CA LEU A 511 6.28 8.87 11.68
C LEU A 511 5.86 8.07 10.45
N GLU A 512 6.71 7.93 9.43
CA GLU A 512 6.39 7.20 8.20
C GLU A 512 5.98 5.75 8.47
N ASP A 513 6.81 4.99 9.18
CA ASP A 513 6.50 3.61 9.56
C ASP A 513 5.23 3.53 10.43
N LEU A 514 5.04 4.49 11.33
CA LEU A 514 3.88 4.55 12.20
C LEU A 514 2.60 4.72 11.38
N LEU A 515 2.58 5.70 10.48
CA LEU A 515 1.41 6.07 9.68
C LEU A 515 1.10 5.02 8.62
N SER A 516 2.11 4.46 7.98
CA SER A 516 1.96 3.33 7.06
C SER A 516 1.32 2.12 7.78
N ASN A 517 1.78 1.81 8.99
CA ASN A 517 1.18 0.75 9.82
C ASN A 517 -0.22 1.09 10.37
N MET A 518 -0.65 2.36 10.27
CA MET A 518 -1.99 2.82 10.60
C MET A 518 -2.90 2.93 9.37
N GLY A 519 -2.42 2.53 8.18
CA GLY A 519 -3.20 2.51 6.95
C GLY A 519 -3.12 3.79 6.13
N VAL A 520 -2.13 4.64 6.38
CA VAL A 520 -1.97 5.95 5.71
C VAL A 520 -0.70 6.00 4.86
N SER A 521 -0.43 4.93 4.12
CA SER A 521 0.76 4.80 3.27
C SER A 521 0.68 5.68 2.01
N GLU A 522 -0.53 6.06 1.59
CA GLU A 522 -0.74 6.85 0.36
C GLU A 522 -0.07 8.23 0.44
N LEU A 523 0.10 8.79 1.65
CA LEU A 523 0.83 10.04 1.90
C LEU A 523 2.24 10.07 1.32
N PHE A 524 2.89 8.92 1.23
CA PHE A 524 4.29 8.79 0.85
C PHE A 524 4.46 8.34 -0.61
N ILE A 525 3.36 8.01 -1.31
CA ILE A 525 3.40 7.41 -2.64
C ILE A 525 2.69 8.29 -3.67
N ASN A 526 1.39 8.51 -3.49
CA ASN A 526 0.59 9.31 -4.43
C ASN A 526 -0.65 9.90 -3.74
N PRO A 527 -0.48 10.85 -2.80
CA PRO A 527 -1.61 11.43 -2.10
C PRO A 527 -2.35 12.46 -2.95
N ASN A 528 -3.63 12.62 -2.68
CA ASN A 528 -4.42 13.73 -3.20
C ASN A 528 -4.33 14.92 -2.24
N PHE A 529 -3.35 15.79 -2.49
CA PHE A 529 -3.17 17.07 -1.80
C PHE A 529 -3.69 18.28 -2.59
N CYS A 530 -4.66 18.09 -3.48
CA CYS A 530 -5.17 19.16 -4.35
C CYS A 530 -5.75 20.37 -3.61
N GLY A 531 -6.14 20.23 -2.34
CA GLY A 531 -6.53 21.36 -1.49
C GLY A 531 -5.37 22.22 -1.02
N MET A 532 -4.14 21.68 -1.04
CA MET A 532 -2.90 22.35 -0.66
C MET A 532 -2.07 22.74 -1.89
N PHE A 533 -1.92 21.85 -2.86
CA PHE A 533 -1.20 22.04 -4.11
C PHE A 533 -2.16 21.86 -5.30
N PRO A 534 -2.74 22.94 -5.84
CA PRO A 534 -3.73 22.85 -6.92
C PRO A 534 -3.12 22.62 -8.30
N GLY A 535 -1.79 22.57 -8.41
CA GLY A 535 -1.08 22.28 -9.66
C GLY A 535 -1.17 20.80 -10.06
N GLU A 536 -0.74 20.51 -11.30
CA GLU A 536 -0.73 19.14 -11.84
C GLU A 536 0.51 18.32 -11.44
N GLN A 537 1.48 18.94 -10.75
CA GLN A 537 2.65 18.24 -10.26
C GLN A 537 2.28 17.31 -9.10
N GLU A 538 2.94 16.15 -9.05
CA GLU A 538 2.71 15.20 -7.97
C GLU A 538 3.46 15.66 -6.71
N SER A 539 2.71 15.94 -5.65
CA SER A 539 3.27 16.27 -4.33
C SER A 539 3.02 15.13 -3.35
N PHE A 540 4.04 14.74 -2.61
CA PHE A 540 3.96 13.67 -1.60
C PHE A 540 4.80 14.02 -0.37
N VAL A 541 4.47 13.40 0.77
CA VAL A 541 5.24 13.60 2.00
C VAL A 541 6.57 12.87 1.88
N SER A 542 7.67 13.61 1.80
CA SER A 542 9.03 13.08 1.68
C SER A 542 9.68 12.78 3.03
N ASP A 543 9.33 13.53 4.08
CA ASP A 543 9.78 13.24 5.46
C ASP A 543 8.73 13.73 6.47
N ILE A 544 8.51 12.94 7.51
CA ILE A 544 7.63 13.29 8.62
C ILE A 544 8.23 12.85 9.96
N ARG A 545 8.46 13.82 10.85
CA ARG A 545 9.12 13.57 12.14
C ARG A 545 8.41 14.22 13.30
N HIS A 546 8.48 13.54 14.45
CA HIS A 546 8.02 14.04 15.74
C HIS A 546 9.17 14.01 16.73
N SER A 547 9.45 15.14 17.39
CA SER A 547 10.36 15.18 18.54
C SER A 547 9.67 15.67 19.80
N ALA A 548 9.83 14.90 20.86
CA ALA A 548 9.18 15.09 22.14
C ALA A 548 10.22 15.29 23.24
N PHE A 549 10.08 16.37 24.01
CA PHE A 549 10.86 16.62 25.21
C PHE A 549 9.94 16.78 26.44
N LEU A 550 10.10 15.87 27.41
CA LEU A 550 9.38 15.93 28.68
C LEU A 550 10.38 16.12 29.82
N SER A 551 10.22 17.16 30.62
CA SER A 551 10.98 17.35 31.84
C SER A 551 10.06 17.76 32.99
N LEU A 552 10.22 17.13 34.14
CA LEU A 552 9.58 17.54 35.38
C LEU A 552 10.63 18.18 36.28
N THR A 553 10.33 19.39 36.75
CA THR A 553 11.27 20.14 37.59
C THR A 553 11.41 19.49 38.97
N LYS A 554 12.56 19.70 39.62
CA LYS A 554 12.77 19.30 41.02
C LYS A 554 11.99 20.18 42.02
N LYS A 555 11.48 21.33 41.58
CA LYS A 555 10.83 22.35 42.43
C LYS A 555 9.33 22.34 42.19
N GLY A 556 8.53 22.25 43.25
CA GLY A 556 7.08 22.45 43.23
C GLY A 556 6.69 23.89 43.58
N VAL A 557 5.38 24.19 43.57
CA VAL A 557 4.83 25.52 43.92
C VAL A 557 3.82 25.40 45.07
N GLU A 558 4.05 26.18 46.13
CA GLU A 558 3.21 26.42 47.31
C GLU A 558 2.96 25.30 48.35
N ALA A 559 2.58 25.78 49.54
CA ALA A 559 2.80 25.20 50.85
C ALA A 559 1.65 24.30 51.32
N ALA A 560 1.92 22.99 51.45
CA ALA A 560 1.18 22.18 52.41
C ALA A 560 1.77 22.44 53.80
N ALA A 561 1.12 23.34 54.53
CA ALA A 561 1.31 23.51 55.96
C ALA A 561 1.31 22.13 56.64
N ALA A 562 2.23 21.96 57.58
CA ALA A 562 2.32 20.81 58.45
C ALA A 562 1.01 20.63 59.22
N THR A 563 0.16 19.72 58.79
CA THR A 563 -0.87 19.12 59.65
C THR A 563 -0.40 17.70 59.96
N SER A 564 0.41 17.59 61.01
CA SER A 564 0.79 16.32 61.59
C SER A 564 -0.42 15.67 62.24
N ILE A 565 -1.15 14.87 61.49
CA ILE A 565 -2.08 13.90 62.08
C ILE A 565 -1.31 12.60 62.20
N SER A 566 -0.80 12.35 63.40
CA SER A 566 -0.21 11.06 63.77
C SER A 566 -1.36 10.12 64.10
N PHE A 567 -1.59 9.12 63.24
CA PHE A 567 -2.21 7.87 63.64
C PHE A 567 -1.46 6.72 62.99
N SER A 568 -0.89 5.87 63.87
CA SER A 568 -0.33 4.56 63.58
C SER A 568 -1.30 3.69 62.77
N ARG A 569 -1.08 3.59 61.45
CA ARG A 569 -1.46 2.49 60.54
C ARG A 569 -0.46 2.48 59.38
N SER A 570 -0.18 1.31 58.79
CA SER A 570 0.73 1.14 57.65
C SER A 570 0.50 2.22 56.59
N PHE A 571 1.48 3.10 56.37
CA PHE A 571 1.38 4.12 55.32
C PHE A 571 1.40 3.42 53.95
N SER A 572 0.50 3.82 53.05
CA SER A 572 0.56 3.37 51.65
C SER A 572 1.88 3.85 51.05
N THR A 573 2.48 3.03 50.21
CA THR A 573 3.75 3.33 49.54
C THR A 573 3.56 3.31 48.04
N PHE A 574 4.09 4.29 47.32
CA PHE A 574 4.17 4.27 45.86
C PHE A 574 5.63 4.47 45.42
N SER A 575 6.24 3.42 44.88
CA SER A 575 7.66 3.44 44.49
C SER A 575 7.82 3.04 43.04
N ALA A 576 8.21 4.00 42.19
CA ALA A 576 8.41 3.82 40.75
C ALA A 576 9.86 3.45 40.41
N LEU A 577 10.41 2.45 41.11
CA LEU A 577 11.80 1.98 40.95
C LEU A 577 11.92 0.72 40.08
N ARG A 578 11.00 0.58 39.13
CA ARG A 578 10.92 -0.51 38.13
C ARG A 578 10.25 0.03 36.87
N PRO A 579 10.37 -0.61 35.70
CA PRO A 579 9.77 -0.15 34.47
C PRO A 579 8.30 0.22 34.61
N PHE A 580 7.95 1.38 34.07
CA PHE A 580 6.62 1.97 34.25
C PHE A 580 6.17 2.74 33.01
N VAL A 581 4.85 2.86 32.87
CA VAL A 581 4.23 3.70 31.86
C VAL A 581 3.84 5.02 32.50
N LEU A 582 4.03 6.11 31.77
CA LEU A 582 3.61 7.44 32.19
C LEU A 582 2.67 8.05 31.17
N MET A 583 1.73 8.85 31.68
CA MET A 583 0.80 9.62 30.88
C MET A 583 0.64 11.00 31.51
N LEU A 584 1.05 12.03 30.79
CA LEU A 584 0.75 13.41 31.16
C LEU A 584 -0.62 13.76 30.61
N TRP A 585 -1.52 14.22 31.47
CA TRP A 585 -2.90 14.54 31.12
C TRP A 585 -3.20 16.01 31.45
N ASN A 586 -3.96 16.68 30.59
CA ASN A 586 -4.54 17.97 30.93
C ASN A 586 -5.95 17.74 31.50
N ASP A 587 -6.16 18.07 32.78
CA ASP A 587 -7.41 17.81 33.48
C ASP A 587 -8.56 18.73 33.00
N GLU A 588 -8.28 19.83 32.30
CA GLU A 588 -9.29 20.76 31.77
C GLU A 588 -9.74 20.38 30.35
N ALA A 589 -8.79 20.19 29.45
CA ALA A 589 -9.03 19.73 28.08
C ALA A 589 -9.39 18.24 28.03
N ASP A 590 -9.19 17.51 29.14
CA ASP A 590 -9.44 16.08 29.29
C ASP A 590 -8.81 15.22 28.20
N ILE A 591 -7.53 15.45 27.91
CA ILE A 591 -6.78 14.73 26.88
C ILE A 591 -5.35 14.39 27.34
N PRO A 592 -4.75 13.31 26.81
CA PRO A 592 -3.35 13.01 27.03
C PRO A 592 -2.46 13.99 26.26
N LEU A 593 -1.55 14.67 26.97
CA LEU A 593 -0.52 15.54 26.40
C LEU A 593 0.72 14.74 25.99
N PHE A 594 1.12 13.77 26.82
CA PHE A 594 2.23 12.86 26.53
C PHE A 594 1.89 11.46 26.99
N MET A 595 2.41 10.47 26.28
CA MET A 595 2.44 9.08 26.70
C MET A 595 3.83 8.51 26.46
N GLY A 596 4.25 7.61 27.35
CA GLY A 596 5.57 7.02 27.26
C GLY A 596 5.81 5.95 28.28
N ARG A 597 7.00 5.36 28.22
CA ARG A 597 7.48 4.39 29.20
C ARG A 597 8.94 4.60 29.51
N ILE A 598 9.31 4.24 30.73
CA ILE A 598 10.70 4.20 31.18
C ILE A 598 11.02 2.75 31.49
N ILE A 599 11.98 2.20 30.77
CA ILE A 599 12.56 0.87 30.97
C ILE A 599 13.98 1.02 31.52
N ASP A 600 14.74 1.99 30.99
CA ASP A 600 16.10 2.33 31.41
C ASP A 600 16.19 3.84 31.73
N PRO A 601 16.12 4.25 33.00
CA PRO A 601 16.01 5.65 33.44
C PRO A 601 17.26 6.52 33.27
#